data_AF-A0A7X5IG74-F1
#
_entry.id   AF-A0A7X5IG74-F1
#
_cell.length_a   1.000
_cell.length_b   1.000
_cell.length_c   1.000
_cell.angle_alpha   90.00
_cell.angle_beta   90.00
_cell.angle_gamma   90.00
#
_symmetry.space_group_name_H-M   'P 1'
#
loop_
_entity.id
_entity.type
_entity.pdbx_description
1 polymer ?
#
loop_
_entity_poly.entity_id
_entity_poly.type
_entity_poly.pdbx_seq_one_letter_code
_entity_poly.pdbx_strand_id
1 'polypeptide(L)'
;MNLVLATIFAPENLFVNGFAGLVSLVPYLFMAWMLPPKSPRTYWAVCIGMMAGLSLFRPLYTPLLRIALMFLTTVVVPMMLLGGSFPRRLIVMTVCLLLQSCAEMIGAGLWVLMTGLGTMDNSLAWEYPLPFLLTGTVGHLVCLPLMLAGMMKVYQRWFPLRKGDGGAGEATPSWLVWYSLFPLTQLFLLIMIENIVADHCHGDLAYTLAILALFVLCFAADGLLAASMAQSAKKEQADFEAAALEKSVAACLKQVKVMEAELMETSRLRHDLRNHVQVAQLLAVQGQYEAARAYLAEASLVRETR
;
A
#
# COMPACT_ATOMS: atom_id res chain seq x y z
N MET A 1 -32.42 -27.71 32.70
CA MET A 1 -31.64 -27.37 31.49
C MET A 1 -31.18 -25.93 31.66
N ASN A 2 -29.86 -25.67 31.72
CA ASN A 2 -29.31 -24.36 32.09
C ASN A 2 -29.89 -23.24 31.22
N LEU A 3 -30.33 -22.13 31.83
CA LEU A 3 -30.85 -20.94 31.15
C LEU A 3 -29.92 -20.50 30.01
N VAL A 4 -28.61 -20.57 30.23
CA VAL A 4 -27.56 -20.30 29.24
C VAL A 4 -27.66 -21.22 28.01
N LEU A 5 -27.81 -22.53 28.20
CA LEU A 5 -27.97 -23.47 27.08
C LEU A 5 -29.30 -23.23 26.34
N ALA A 6 -30.38 -22.94 27.08
CA ALA A 6 -31.66 -22.61 26.47
C ALA A 6 -31.59 -21.35 25.60
N THR A 7 -30.87 -20.32 26.04
CA THR A 7 -30.66 -19.10 25.25
C THR A 7 -29.78 -19.36 24.02
N ILE A 8 -28.68 -20.10 24.15
CA ILE A 8 -27.78 -20.41 23.01
C ILE A 8 -28.53 -21.20 21.92
N PHE A 9 -29.31 -22.20 22.32
CA PHE A 9 -30.01 -23.12 21.41
C PHE A 9 -31.44 -22.68 21.06
N ALA A 10 -31.80 -21.43 21.37
CA ALA A 10 -33.08 -20.89 20.93
C ALA A 10 -33.13 -20.82 19.39
N PRO A 11 -34.26 -21.20 18.75
CA PRO A 11 -34.36 -21.33 17.29
C PRO A 11 -34.02 -20.02 16.56
N GLU A 12 -34.44 -18.88 17.09
CA GLU A 12 -34.13 -17.54 16.56
C GLU A 12 -32.62 -17.24 16.58
N ASN A 13 -31.93 -17.65 17.65
CA ASN A 13 -30.49 -17.47 17.77
C ASN A 13 -29.74 -18.40 16.83
N LEU A 14 -30.15 -19.67 16.73
CA LEU A 14 -29.55 -20.63 15.81
C LEU A 14 -29.71 -20.20 14.34
N PHE A 15 -30.89 -19.68 13.98
CA PHE A 15 -31.17 -19.17 12.64
C PHE A 15 -30.25 -18.01 12.26
N VAL A 16 -30.20 -16.98 13.10
CA VAL A 16 -29.34 -15.80 12.86
C VAL A 16 -27.87 -16.19 12.88
N ASN A 17 -27.43 -16.97 13.87
CA ASN A 17 -26.02 -17.33 14.03
C ASN A 17 -25.51 -18.25 12.91
N GLY A 18 -26.34 -19.18 12.44
CA GLY A 18 -26.00 -20.07 11.34
C GLY A 18 -25.77 -19.29 10.04
N PHE A 19 -26.70 -18.40 9.68
CA PHE A 19 -26.57 -17.60 8.47
C PHE A 19 -25.49 -16.51 8.60
N ALA A 20 -25.54 -15.70 9.67
CA ALA A 20 -24.58 -14.60 9.87
C ALA A 20 -23.15 -15.11 10.02
N GLY A 21 -22.94 -16.26 10.66
CA GLY A 21 -21.62 -16.88 10.80
C GLY A 21 -21.01 -17.28 9.46
N LEU A 22 -21.80 -17.86 8.55
CA LEU A 22 -21.35 -18.21 7.19
C LEU A 22 -20.98 -16.96 6.39
N VAL A 23 -21.85 -15.97 6.44
CA VAL A 23 -21.70 -14.71 5.72
C VAL A 23 -20.48 -13.92 6.21
N SER A 24 -20.17 -13.99 7.51
CA SER A 24 -19.02 -13.32 8.13
C SER A 24 -17.65 -13.89 7.69
N LEU A 25 -17.60 -15.04 7.02
CA LEU A 25 -16.35 -15.62 6.51
C LEU A 25 -15.87 -14.96 5.20
N VAL A 26 -16.75 -14.26 4.48
CA VAL A 26 -16.44 -13.63 3.19
C VAL A 26 -15.25 -12.66 3.27
N PRO A 27 -15.20 -11.68 4.21
CA PRO A 27 -14.04 -10.80 4.34
C PRO A 27 -12.72 -11.57 4.53
N TYR A 28 -12.73 -12.63 5.34
CA TYR A 28 -11.52 -13.43 5.63
C TYR A 28 -11.03 -14.21 4.42
N LEU A 29 -11.94 -14.66 3.54
CA LEU A 29 -11.58 -15.28 2.27
C LEU A 29 -10.83 -14.29 1.37
N PHE A 30 -11.36 -13.08 1.22
CA PHE A 30 -10.74 -12.05 0.38
C PHE A 30 -9.44 -11.51 0.97
N MET A 31 -9.36 -11.34 2.30
CA MET A 31 -8.10 -10.98 2.97
C MET A 31 -7.00 -12.00 2.69
N ALA A 32 -7.31 -13.31 2.80
CA ALA A 32 -6.37 -14.37 2.47
C ALA A 32 -5.97 -14.40 0.99
N TRP A 33 -6.84 -13.91 0.11
CA TRP A 33 -6.55 -13.82 -1.32
C TRP A 33 -5.68 -12.61 -1.68
N MET A 34 -5.95 -11.46 -1.06
CA MET A 34 -5.14 -10.23 -1.23
C MET A 34 -3.76 -10.36 -0.60
N LEU A 35 -3.69 -11.00 0.57
CA LEU A 35 -2.46 -11.21 1.33
C LEU A 35 -2.40 -12.68 1.77
N PRO A 36 -1.66 -13.54 1.05
CA PRO A 36 -1.58 -14.96 1.39
C PRO A 36 -1.17 -15.18 2.85
N PRO A 37 -1.88 -16.04 3.61
CA PRO A 37 -1.56 -16.28 5.00
C PRO A 37 -0.22 -17.01 5.15
N LYS A 38 0.46 -16.80 6.29
CA LYS A 38 1.73 -17.47 6.62
C LYS A 38 1.58 -19.00 6.65
N SER A 39 0.43 -19.47 7.15
CA SER A 39 0.04 -20.87 7.18
C SER A 39 -1.46 -20.98 6.85
N PRO A 40 -1.84 -21.51 5.68
CA PRO A 40 -3.25 -21.64 5.29
C PRO A 40 -4.07 -22.47 6.28
N ARG A 41 -3.50 -23.58 6.80
CA ARG A 41 -4.20 -24.46 7.74
C ARG A 41 -4.51 -23.74 9.06
N THR A 42 -3.51 -23.05 9.61
CA THR A 42 -3.68 -22.29 10.87
C THR A 42 -4.65 -21.14 10.68
N TYR A 43 -4.55 -20.41 9.56
CA TYR A 43 -5.45 -19.31 9.25
C TYR A 43 -6.91 -19.75 9.24
N TRP A 44 -7.25 -20.77 8.45
CA TRP A 44 -8.62 -21.23 8.35
C TRP A 44 -9.13 -21.89 9.64
N ALA A 45 -8.28 -22.64 10.34
CA ALA A 45 -8.66 -23.22 11.64
C ALA A 45 -9.02 -22.12 12.67
N VAL A 46 -8.22 -21.05 12.73
CA VAL A 46 -8.47 -19.92 13.63
C VAL A 46 -9.70 -19.13 13.18
N CYS A 47 -9.80 -18.75 11.89
CA CYS A 47 -10.95 -17.97 11.40
C CYS A 47 -12.29 -18.71 11.56
N ILE A 48 -12.35 -19.99 11.17
CA ILE A 48 -13.58 -20.80 11.29
C ILE A 48 -13.91 -21.06 12.76
N GLY A 49 -12.92 -21.48 13.57
CA GLY A 49 -13.13 -21.75 14.99
C GLY A 49 -13.58 -20.50 15.75
N MET A 50 -13.00 -19.35 15.42
CA MET A 50 -13.37 -18.07 16.01
C MET A 50 -14.76 -17.64 15.58
N MET A 51 -15.13 -17.71 14.30
CA MET A 51 -16.50 -17.37 13.87
C MET A 51 -17.54 -18.31 14.48
N ALA A 52 -17.27 -19.61 14.54
CA ALA A 52 -18.16 -20.57 15.19
C ALA A 52 -18.36 -20.22 16.68
N GLY A 53 -17.28 -19.92 17.40
CA GLY A 53 -17.34 -19.51 18.81
C GLY A 53 -18.06 -18.17 19.00
N LEU A 54 -17.74 -17.17 18.18
CA LEU A 54 -18.35 -15.84 18.25
C LEU A 54 -19.85 -15.90 18.04
N SER A 55 -20.28 -16.59 16.98
CA SER A 55 -21.70 -16.75 16.67
C SER A 55 -22.43 -17.52 17.77
N LEU A 56 -21.85 -18.63 18.27
CA LEU A 56 -22.51 -19.47 19.27
C LEU A 56 -22.76 -18.72 20.61
N PHE A 57 -21.78 -17.95 21.08
CA PHE A 57 -21.90 -17.26 22.38
C PHE A 57 -22.33 -15.78 22.25
N ARG A 58 -22.67 -15.31 21.04
CA ARG A 58 -23.13 -13.93 20.77
C ARG A 58 -24.21 -13.41 21.75
N PRO A 59 -25.22 -14.21 22.13
CA PRO A 59 -26.25 -13.74 23.07
C PRO A 59 -25.73 -13.43 24.47
N LEU A 60 -24.57 -13.98 24.87
CA LEU A 60 -24.00 -13.84 26.20
C LEU A 60 -23.03 -12.66 26.34
N TYR A 61 -22.65 -12.03 25.22
CA TYR A 61 -21.63 -10.99 25.25
C TYR A 61 -22.16 -9.66 25.78
N THR A 62 -21.47 -9.14 26.80
CA THR A 62 -21.61 -7.74 27.22
C THR A 62 -21.10 -6.80 26.13
N PRO A 63 -21.55 -5.53 26.08
CA PRO A 63 -21.09 -4.57 25.07
C PRO A 63 -19.57 -4.43 25.01
N LEU A 64 -18.90 -4.36 26.18
CA LEU A 64 -17.44 -4.26 26.26
C LEU A 64 -16.75 -5.50 25.67
N LEU A 65 -17.27 -6.70 25.96
CA LEU A 65 -16.73 -7.94 25.42
C LEU A 65 -16.93 -8.03 23.90
N ARG A 66 -18.06 -7.54 23.36
CA ARG A 66 -18.30 -7.47 21.91
C ARG A 66 -17.26 -6.60 21.21
N ILE A 67 -16.97 -5.42 21.75
CA ILE A 67 -15.96 -4.50 21.19
C ILE A 67 -14.57 -5.15 21.24
N ALA A 68 -14.19 -5.74 22.38
CA ALA A 68 -12.90 -6.40 22.53
C ALA A 68 -12.74 -7.57 21.55
N LEU A 69 -13.78 -8.39 21.39
CA LEU A 69 -13.78 -9.50 20.45
C LEU A 69 -13.76 -9.01 19.00
N MET A 70 -14.50 -7.95 18.65
CA MET A 70 -14.46 -7.34 17.33
C MET A 70 -13.05 -6.85 16.99
N PHE A 71 -12.38 -6.17 17.91
CA PHE A 71 -10.98 -5.74 17.70
C PHE A 71 -10.03 -6.93 17.55
N LEU A 72 -10.19 -7.96 18.38
CA LEU A 72 -9.37 -9.16 18.30
C LEU A 72 -9.52 -9.86 16.93
N THR A 73 -10.75 -9.99 16.43
CA THR A 73 -11.06 -10.72 15.18
C THR A 73 -10.67 -9.96 13.94
N THR A 74 -10.95 -8.66 13.92
CA THR A 74 -10.78 -7.81 12.74
C THR A 74 -9.39 -7.20 12.65
N VAL A 75 -8.72 -7.00 13.79
CA VAL A 75 -7.40 -6.35 13.86
C VAL A 75 -6.29 -7.33 14.23
N VAL A 76 -6.38 -7.96 15.40
CA VAL A 76 -5.24 -8.72 15.94
C VAL A 76 -4.98 -9.99 15.11
N VAL A 77 -6.02 -10.78 14.85
CA VAL A 77 -5.89 -12.07 14.15
C VAL A 77 -5.33 -11.92 12.73
N PRO A 78 -5.85 -11.03 11.86
CA PRO A 78 -5.30 -10.86 10.52
C PRO A 78 -3.87 -10.30 10.55
N MET A 79 -3.53 -9.40 11.48
CA MET A 79 -2.16 -8.90 11.63
C MET A 79 -1.15 -10.00 11.95
N MET A 80 -1.54 -10.98 12.75
CA MET A 80 -0.67 -12.09 13.14
C MET A 80 -0.54 -13.16 12.06
N LEU A 81 -1.64 -13.48 11.37
CA LEU A 81 -1.73 -14.65 10.49
C LEU A 81 -1.48 -14.36 9.00
N LEU A 82 -1.77 -13.13 8.53
CA LEU A 82 -1.51 -12.75 7.14
C LEU A 82 -0.02 -12.57 6.85
N GLY A 83 0.39 -12.79 5.60
CA GLY A 83 1.76 -12.58 5.11
C GLY A 83 2.09 -11.10 4.86
N GLY A 84 3.21 -10.80 4.20
CA GLY A 84 3.54 -9.42 3.79
C GLY A 84 4.01 -8.49 4.92
N SER A 85 4.24 -7.22 4.60
CA SER A 85 4.74 -6.21 5.54
C SER A 85 3.62 -5.60 6.40
N PHE A 86 4.00 -5.04 7.56
CA PHE A 86 3.06 -4.39 8.50
C PHE A 86 2.10 -3.37 7.83
N PRO A 87 2.57 -2.37 7.05
CA PRO A 87 1.66 -1.39 6.46
C PRO A 87 0.75 -1.99 5.39
N ARG A 88 1.19 -3.02 4.64
CA ARG A 88 0.33 -3.72 3.67
C ARG A 88 -0.81 -4.46 4.37
N ARG A 89 -0.52 -5.15 5.49
CA ARG A 89 -1.56 -5.79 6.31
C ARG A 89 -2.56 -4.76 6.83
N LEU A 90 -2.06 -3.65 7.38
CA LEU A 90 -2.88 -2.59 7.92
C LEU A 90 -3.83 -2.01 6.86
N ILE A 91 -3.32 -1.69 5.67
CA ILE A 91 -4.14 -1.18 4.56
C ILE A 91 -5.22 -2.19 4.16
N VAL A 92 -4.86 -3.45 3.90
CA VAL A 92 -5.82 -4.48 3.47
C VAL A 92 -6.92 -4.66 4.51
N MET A 93 -6.56 -4.70 5.79
CA MET A 93 -7.52 -4.86 6.87
C MET A 93 -8.46 -3.68 7.00
N THR A 94 -7.92 -2.45 7.03
CA THR A 94 -8.72 -1.24 7.14
C THR A 94 -9.69 -1.11 5.97
N VAL A 95 -9.22 -1.36 4.75
CA VAL A 95 -10.05 -1.37 3.54
C VAL A 95 -11.13 -2.44 3.60
N CYS A 96 -10.79 -3.67 4.04
CA CYS A 96 -11.78 -4.73 4.19
C CYS A 96 -12.85 -4.38 5.21
N LEU A 97 -12.48 -3.76 6.33
CA LEU A 97 -13.42 -3.30 7.35
C LEU A 97 -14.33 -2.20 6.83
N LEU A 98 -13.77 -1.19 6.16
CA LEU A 98 -14.56 -0.12 5.54
C LEU A 98 -15.56 -0.69 4.52
N LEU A 99 -15.14 -1.63 3.67
CA LEU A 99 -16.02 -2.26 2.68
C LEU A 99 -17.09 -3.15 3.32
N GLN A 100 -16.74 -3.83 4.42
CA GLN A 100 -17.70 -4.58 5.20
C GLN A 100 -18.77 -3.66 5.81
N SER A 101 -18.37 -2.55 6.43
CA SER A 101 -19.33 -1.55 6.95
C SER A 101 -20.22 -0.97 5.84
N CYS A 102 -19.68 -0.68 4.64
CA CYS A 102 -20.51 -0.28 3.49
C CYS A 102 -21.59 -1.33 3.16
N ALA A 103 -21.21 -2.60 3.13
CA ALA A 103 -22.10 -3.70 2.84
C ALA A 103 -23.16 -3.91 3.92
N GLU A 104 -22.78 -3.71 5.19
CA GLU A 104 -23.71 -3.70 6.33
C GLU A 104 -24.72 -2.56 6.20
N MET A 105 -24.31 -1.35 5.80
CA MET A 105 -25.22 -0.22 5.56
C MET A 105 -26.19 -0.47 4.39
N ILE A 106 -25.74 -1.10 3.32
CA ILE A 106 -26.62 -1.52 2.21
C ILE A 106 -27.65 -2.54 2.70
N GLY A 107 -27.21 -3.54 3.49
CA GLY A 107 -28.09 -4.52 4.10
C GLY A 107 -29.12 -3.88 5.04
N ALA A 108 -28.68 -2.95 5.89
CA ALA A 108 -29.54 -2.20 6.80
C ALA A 108 -30.56 -1.33 6.05
N GLY A 109 -30.15 -0.65 4.98
CA GLY A 109 -31.06 0.13 4.13
C GLY A 109 -32.13 -0.75 3.47
N LEU A 110 -31.74 -1.94 2.97
CA LEU A 110 -32.68 -2.90 2.40
C LEU A 110 -33.65 -3.44 3.46
N TRP A 111 -33.18 -3.66 4.70
CA TRP A 111 -34.03 -4.09 5.82
C TRP A 111 -35.13 -3.07 6.09
N VAL A 112 -34.75 -1.80 6.24
CA VAL A 112 -35.69 -0.70 6.48
C VAL A 112 -36.67 -0.57 5.32
N LEU A 113 -36.20 -0.70 4.07
CA LEU A 113 -37.07 -0.61 2.89
C LEU A 113 -38.12 -1.74 2.83
N MET A 114 -37.75 -2.95 3.23
CA MET A 114 -38.63 -4.12 3.17
C MET A 114 -39.58 -4.24 4.36
N THR A 115 -39.13 -3.85 5.55
CA THR A 115 -39.87 -4.08 6.82
C THR A 115 -40.44 -2.80 7.41
N GLY A 116 -39.91 -1.64 7.05
CA GLY A 116 -40.19 -0.37 7.71
C GLY A 116 -39.60 -0.24 9.12
N LEU A 117 -38.80 -1.22 9.57
CA LEU A 117 -38.24 -1.28 10.91
C LEU A 117 -36.81 -0.75 10.92
N GLY A 118 -36.52 0.19 11.83
CA GLY A 118 -35.18 0.76 12.02
C GLY A 118 -34.21 -0.12 12.81
N THR A 119 -34.67 -1.23 13.36
CA THR A 119 -33.86 -2.15 14.16
C THR A 119 -33.98 -3.57 13.64
N MET A 120 -32.91 -4.35 13.76
CA MET A 120 -32.86 -5.76 13.41
C MET A 120 -32.31 -6.55 14.59
N ASP A 121 -33.18 -7.24 15.31
CA ASP A 121 -32.83 -8.17 16.38
C ASP A 121 -33.11 -9.62 15.98
N ASN A 122 -32.72 -10.57 16.83
CA ASN A 122 -32.86 -11.98 16.48
C ASN A 122 -34.33 -12.44 16.43
N SER A 123 -35.21 -11.84 17.24
CA SER A 123 -36.65 -12.11 17.22
C SER A 123 -37.30 -11.64 15.91
N LEU A 124 -37.01 -10.41 15.48
CA LEU A 124 -37.50 -9.83 14.23
C LEU A 124 -36.93 -10.56 13.02
N ALA A 125 -35.67 -11.00 13.07
CA ALA A 125 -35.09 -11.84 12.03
C ALA A 125 -35.82 -13.18 11.90
N TRP A 126 -36.32 -13.73 13.01
CA TRP A 126 -37.11 -14.97 13.01
C TRP A 126 -38.56 -14.75 12.55
N GLU A 127 -39.16 -13.60 12.87
CA GLU A 127 -40.51 -13.21 12.42
C GLU A 127 -40.53 -12.84 10.92
N TYR A 128 -39.47 -12.19 10.44
CA TYR A 128 -39.27 -11.77 9.05
C TYR A 128 -38.04 -12.45 8.41
N PRO A 129 -38.06 -13.79 8.23
CA PRO A 129 -36.89 -14.54 7.81
C PRO A 129 -36.49 -14.23 6.36
N LEU A 130 -37.44 -13.98 5.47
CA LEU A 130 -37.14 -13.67 4.07
C LEU A 130 -36.44 -12.30 3.93
N PRO A 131 -36.94 -11.19 4.51
CA PRO A 131 -36.21 -9.93 4.56
C PRO A 131 -34.80 -10.08 5.17
N PHE A 132 -34.65 -10.79 6.29
CA PHE A 132 -33.34 -11.01 6.92
C PHE A 132 -32.35 -11.76 6.02
N LEU A 133 -32.80 -12.82 5.34
CA LEU A 133 -31.95 -13.55 4.40
C LEU A 133 -31.58 -12.68 3.19
N LEU A 134 -32.51 -11.89 2.67
CA LEU A 134 -32.25 -10.99 1.54
C LEU A 134 -31.25 -9.89 1.90
N THR A 135 -31.32 -9.31 3.09
CA THR A 135 -30.39 -8.26 3.51
C THR A 135 -28.97 -8.78 3.68
N GLY A 136 -28.80 -9.96 4.30
CA GLY A 136 -27.48 -10.58 4.41
C GLY A 136 -26.93 -11.09 3.08
N THR A 137 -27.78 -11.66 2.20
CA THR A 137 -27.34 -12.10 0.87
C THR A 137 -26.93 -10.92 -0.01
N VAL A 138 -27.76 -9.88 -0.12
CA VAL A 138 -27.46 -8.69 -0.94
C VAL A 138 -26.25 -7.96 -0.39
N GLY A 139 -26.23 -7.63 0.90
CA GLY A 139 -25.11 -6.90 1.50
C GLY A 139 -23.80 -7.68 1.42
N HIS A 140 -23.76 -8.88 1.97
CA HIS A 140 -22.50 -9.55 2.24
C HIS A 140 -22.13 -10.69 1.27
N LEU A 141 -23.09 -11.29 0.56
CA LEU A 141 -22.80 -12.32 -0.46
C LEU A 141 -22.78 -11.76 -1.88
N VAL A 142 -23.30 -10.56 -2.11
CA VAL A 142 -23.30 -9.89 -3.42
C VAL A 142 -22.46 -8.61 -3.39
N CYS A 143 -22.88 -7.59 -2.65
CA CYS A 143 -22.22 -6.27 -2.66
C CYS A 143 -20.79 -6.36 -2.14
N LEU A 144 -20.56 -6.97 -0.98
CA LEU A 144 -19.23 -7.09 -0.39
C LEU A 144 -18.22 -7.83 -1.29
N PRO A 145 -18.49 -9.03 -1.84
CA PRO A 145 -17.60 -9.69 -2.80
C PRO A 145 -17.32 -8.86 -4.05
N LEU A 146 -18.32 -8.16 -4.59
CA LEU A 146 -18.12 -7.29 -5.76
C LEU A 146 -17.20 -6.12 -5.43
N MET A 147 -17.41 -5.47 -4.28
CA MET A 147 -16.57 -4.38 -3.81
C MET A 147 -15.13 -4.86 -3.54
N LEU A 148 -14.97 -5.99 -2.83
CA LEU A 148 -13.65 -6.57 -2.54
C LEU A 148 -12.93 -7.04 -3.82
N ALA A 149 -13.65 -7.62 -4.78
CA ALA A 149 -13.06 -7.99 -6.08
C ALA A 149 -12.64 -6.76 -6.89
N GLY A 150 -13.43 -5.69 -6.88
CA GLY A 150 -13.08 -4.41 -7.49
C GLY A 150 -11.83 -3.81 -6.83
N MET A 151 -11.81 -3.78 -5.51
CA MET A 151 -10.67 -3.30 -4.73
C MET A 151 -9.43 -4.17 -4.90
N MET A 152 -9.59 -5.48 -5.08
CA MET A 152 -8.48 -6.38 -5.38
C MET A 152 -7.81 -6.04 -6.71
N LYS A 153 -8.59 -5.69 -7.75
CA LYS A 153 -8.01 -5.23 -9.03
C LYS A 153 -7.20 -3.94 -8.85
N VAL A 154 -7.71 -3.00 -8.05
CA VAL A 154 -6.99 -1.76 -7.72
C VAL A 154 -5.73 -2.08 -6.92
N TYR A 155 -5.84 -2.90 -5.88
CA TYR A 155 -4.73 -3.31 -5.05
C TYR A 155 -3.63 -4.01 -5.86
N GLN A 156 -3.95 -4.97 -6.72
CA GLN A 156 -2.98 -5.66 -7.57
C GLN A 156 -2.32 -4.73 -8.60
N ARG A 157 -3.05 -3.73 -9.10
CA ARG A 157 -2.54 -2.72 -10.03
C ARG A 157 -1.50 -1.81 -9.36
N TRP A 158 -1.61 -1.61 -8.05
CA TRP A 158 -0.81 -0.65 -7.28
C TRP A 158 0.30 -1.32 -6.48
N PHE A 159 0.03 -2.53 -6.00
CA PHE A 159 0.92 -3.40 -5.26
C PHE A 159 1.00 -4.73 -6.00
N PRO A 160 1.70 -4.80 -7.14
CA PRO A 160 1.88 -6.05 -7.85
C PRO A 160 2.52 -7.06 -6.90
N LEU A 161 1.82 -8.17 -6.67
CA LEU A 161 2.34 -9.31 -5.91
C LEU A 161 3.52 -9.87 -6.70
N ARG A 162 4.74 -9.48 -6.33
CA ARG A 162 5.96 -10.00 -6.94
C ARG A 162 6.09 -11.46 -6.49
N LYS A 163 5.96 -12.42 -7.43
CA LYS A 163 6.17 -13.85 -7.16
C LYS A 163 7.60 -14.03 -6.60
N GLY A 164 7.72 -14.26 -5.30
CA GLY A 164 9.00 -14.39 -4.59
C GLY A 164 9.06 -13.72 -3.21
N ASP A 165 8.14 -12.81 -2.89
CA ASP A 165 8.10 -11.98 -1.66
C ASP A 165 7.71 -12.73 -0.37
N GLY A 166 8.03 -14.02 -0.27
CA GLY A 166 7.89 -14.78 0.98
C GLY A 166 8.97 -14.47 2.02
N GLY A 167 9.95 -13.62 1.70
CA GLY A 167 11.10 -13.30 2.54
C GLY A 167 11.12 -11.85 2.99
N ALA A 168 11.37 -11.64 4.28
CA ALA A 168 11.77 -10.36 4.83
C ALA A 168 12.88 -9.72 3.99
N GLY A 169 12.69 -8.49 3.49
CA GLY A 169 13.79 -7.79 2.83
C GLY A 169 13.45 -6.57 1.98
N GLU A 170 12.25 -6.46 1.40
CA GLU A 170 11.91 -5.23 0.66
C GLU A 170 11.49 -4.15 1.66
N ALA A 171 12.33 -3.12 1.81
CA ALA A 171 12.04 -1.96 2.64
C ALA A 171 10.69 -1.38 2.20
N THR A 172 9.70 -1.39 3.10
CA THR A 172 8.41 -0.78 2.80
C THR A 172 8.64 0.69 2.52
N PRO A 173 8.16 1.21 1.38
CA PRO A 173 8.28 2.63 1.08
C PRO A 173 7.69 3.46 2.23
N SER A 174 8.40 4.50 2.67
CA SER A 174 7.98 5.35 3.79
C SER A 174 6.59 5.94 3.58
N TRP A 175 6.25 6.31 2.33
CA TRP A 175 4.92 6.82 1.96
C TRP A 175 3.78 5.83 2.26
N LEU A 176 4.06 4.52 2.24
CA LEU A 176 3.05 3.49 2.49
C LEU A 176 2.62 3.46 3.96
N VAL A 177 3.55 3.75 4.87
CA VAL A 177 3.26 3.87 6.31
C VAL A 177 2.39 5.09 6.57
N TRP A 178 2.76 6.24 6.00
CA TRP A 178 1.97 7.47 6.13
C TRP A 178 0.59 7.34 5.52
N TYR A 179 0.49 6.70 4.36
CA TYR A 179 -0.79 6.38 3.74
C TYR A 179 -1.65 5.53 4.67
N SER A 180 -1.10 4.47 5.29
CA SER A 180 -1.88 3.55 6.13
C SER A 180 -2.53 4.19 7.37
N LEU A 181 -2.00 5.31 7.86
CA LEU A 181 -2.56 6.05 8.98
C LEU A 181 -3.87 6.76 8.63
N PHE A 182 -4.05 7.17 7.37
CA PHE A 182 -5.21 7.97 6.96
C PHE A 182 -6.51 7.15 6.85
N PRO A 183 -6.57 6.00 6.13
CA PRO A 183 -7.75 5.14 6.17
C PRO A 183 -8.07 4.65 7.58
N LEU A 184 -7.04 4.48 8.43
CA LEU A 184 -7.22 4.03 9.81
C LEU A 184 -7.95 5.07 10.67
N THR A 185 -7.60 6.36 10.54
CA THR A 185 -8.34 7.43 11.22
C THR A 185 -9.74 7.60 10.66
N GLN A 186 -9.93 7.46 9.34
CA GLN A 186 -11.26 7.45 8.74
C GLN A 186 -12.14 6.31 9.25
N LEU A 187 -11.59 5.08 9.34
CA LEU A 187 -12.30 3.93 9.89
C LEU A 187 -12.77 4.21 11.33
N PHE A 188 -11.88 4.75 12.17
CA PHE A 188 -12.24 5.10 13.54
C PHE A 188 -13.39 6.12 13.59
N LEU A 189 -13.32 7.17 12.78
CA LEU A 189 -14.37 8.21 12.73
C LEU A 189 -15.70 7.66 12.19
N LEU A 190 -15.67 6.85 11.14
CA LEU A 190 -16.87 6.27 10.54
C LEU A 190 -17.57 5.31 11.49
N ILE A 191 -16.82 4.44 12.18
CA ILE A 191 -17.38 3.57 13.21
C ILE A 191 -18.01 4.41 14.33
N MET A 192 -17.36 5.50 14.78
CA MET A 192 -17.94 6.37 15.80
C MET A 192 -19.23 7.04 15.34
N ILE A 193 -19.25 7.59 14.12
CA ILE A 193 -20.46 8.23 13.55
C ILE A 193 -21.58 7.20 13.42
N GLU A 194 -21.29 6.01 12.91
CA GLU A 194 -22.26 4.93 12.76
C GLU A 194 -22.92 4.57 14.09
N ASN A 195 -22.13 4.37 15.14
CA ASN A 195 -22.65 4.03 16.48
C ASN A 195 -23.48 5.18 17.08
N ILE A 196 -23.02 6.43 16.96
CA ILE A 196 -23.75 7.60 17.49
C ILE A 196 -25.09 7.76 16.78
N VAL A 197 -25.11 7.64 15.44
CA VAL A 197 -26.31 7.77 14.63
C VAL A 197 -27.27 6.59 14.88
N ALA A 198 -26.75 5.37 15.05
CA ALA A 198 -27.57 4.22 15.41
C ALA A 198 -28.32 4.46 16.74
N ASP A 199 -27.63 5.02 17.74
CA ASP A 199 -28.22 5.31 19.05
C ASP A 199 -29.24 6.47 19.02
N HIS A 200 -29.03 7.50 18.18
CA HIS A 200 -29.84 8.73 18.21
C HIS A 200 -30.91 8.83 17.12
N CYS A 201 -30.72 8.19 15.96
CA CYS A 201 -31.58 8.36 14.78
C CYS A 201 -32.50 7.15 14.54
N HIS A 202 -32.48 6.15 15.42
CA HIS A 202 -33.41 5.01 15.46
C HIS A 202 -33.69 4.33 14.09
N GLY A 203 -32.68 4.29 13.21
CA GLY A 203 -32.76 3.58 11.93
C GLY A 203 -33.57 4.27 10.83
N ASP A 204 -33.70 5.60 10.85
CA ASP A 204 -34.26 6.34 9.72
C ASP A 204 -33.38 6.18 8.46
N LEU A 205 -34.04 5.81 7.35
CA LEU A 205 -33.43 5.51 6.06
C LEU A 205 -32.58 6.67 5.53
N ALA A 206 -32.99 7.91 5.78
CA ALA A 206 -32.26 9.09 5.33
C ALA A 206 -30.84 9.13 5.93
N TYR A 207 -30.70 8.78 7.21
CA TYR A 207 -29.40 8.74 7.88
C TYR A 207 -28.56 7.55 7.41
N THR A 208 -29.16 6.38 7.19
CA THR A 208 -28.46 5.21 6.61
C THR A 208 -27.86 5.54 5.24
N LEU A 209 -28.63 6.24 4.39
CA LEU A 209 -28.15 6.71 3.09
C LEU A 209 -27.05 7.78 3.21
N ALA A 210 -27.15 8.68 4.19
CA ALA A 210 -26.12 9.68 4.45
C ALA A 210 -24.79 9.04 4.91
N ILE A 211 -24.85 8.05 5.81
CA ILE A 211 -23.67 7.29 6.24
C ILE A 211 -23.06 6.55 5.05
N LEU A 212 -23.90 5.87 4.24
CA LEU A 212 -23.43 5.19 3.03
C LEU A 212 -22.73 6.17 2.06
N ALA A 213 -23.26 7.38 1.88
CA ALA A 213 -22.64 8.41 1.07
C ALA A 213 -21.28 8.87 1.64
N LEU A 214 -21.16 9.00 2.97
CA LEU A 214 -19.88 9.30 3.64
C LEU A 214 -18.84 8.20 3.40
N PHE A 215 -19.24 6.92 3.49
CA PHE A 215 -18.35 5.81 3.17
C PHE A 215 -17.84 5.88 1.72
N VAL A 216 -18.73 6.11 0.75
CA VAL A 216 -18.36 6.24 -0.67
C VAL A 216 -17.38 7.41 -0.86
N LEU A 217 -17.61 8.54 -0.19
CA LEU A 217 -16.73 9.70 -0.24
C LEU A 217 -15.35 9.41 0.37
N CYS A 218 -15.30 8.72 1.51
CA CYS A 218 -14.04 8.28 2.13
C CYS A 218 -13.25 7.35 1.20
N PHE A 219 -13.91 6.36 0.59
CA PHE A 219 -13.27 5.48 -0.38
C PHE A 219 -12.72 6.21 -1.60
N ALA A 220 -13.46 7.20 -2.12
CA ALA A 220 -12.99 8.02 -3.23
C ALA A 220 -11.77 8.87 -2.82
N ALA A 221 -11.80 9.46 -1.63
CA ALA A 221 -10.68 10.22 -1.07
C ALA A 221 -9.44 9.35 -0.85
N ASP A 222 -9.61 8.16 -0.28
CA ASP A 222 -8.54 7.17 -0.09
C ASP A 222 -7.90 6.78 -1.42
N GLY A 223 -8.72 6.49 -2.44
CA GLY A 223 -8.25 6.17 -3.78
C GLY A 223 -7.48 7.33 -4.43
N LEU A 224 -7.94 8.57 -4.27
CA LEU A 224 -7.25 9.74 -4.81
C LEU A 224 -5.92 10.02 -4.09
N LEU A 225 -5.91 9.95 -2.75
CA LEU A 225 -4.71 10.14 -1.94
C LEU A 225 -3.65 9.12 -2.27
N ALA A 226 -4.08 7.86 -2.36
CA ALA A 226 -3.18 6.78 -2.67
C ALA A 226 -2.57 7.00 -4.09
N ALA A 227 -3.35 7.47 -5.07
CA ALA A 227 -2.88 7.66 -6.44
C ALA A 227 -1.89 8.82 -6.51
N SER A 228 -2.19 9.90 -5.79
CA SER A 228 -1.32 11.07 -5.63
C SER A 228 0.02 10.72 -4.97
N MET A 229 0.00 9.90 -3.90
CA MET A 229 1.20 9.44 -3.22
C MET A 229 2.04 8.53 -4.12
N ALA A 230 1.40 7.60 -4.84
CA ALA A 230 2.10 6.72 -5.78
C ALA A 230 2.74 7.51 -6.95
N GLN A 231 2.07 8.55 -7.45
CA GLN A 231 2.62 9.43 -8.47
C GLN A 231 3.79 10.26 -7.93
N SER A 232 3.66 10.77 -6.70
CA SER A 232 4.73 11.54 -6.04
C SER A 232 5.97 10.70 -5.81
N ALA A 233 5.82 9.45 -5.35
CA ALA A 233 6.93 8.52 -5.16
C ALA A 233 7.65 8.19 -6.49
N LYS A 234 6.89 8.00 -7.58
CA LYS A 234 7.47 7.80 -8.92
C LYS A 234 8.26 9.02 -9.39
N LYS A 235 7.74 10.21 -9.12
CA LYS A 235 8.41 11.47 -9.47
C LYS A 235 9.71 11.64 -8.67
N GLU A 236 9.68 11.40 -7.37
CA GLU A 236 10.87 11.49 -6.51
C GLU A 236 11.97 10.52 -6.95
N GLN A 237 11.59 9.29 -7.33
CA GLN A 237 12.54 8.32 -7.88
C GLN A 237 13.14 8.80 -9.22
N ALA A 238 12.31 9.33 -10.12
CA ALA A 238 12.78 9.87 -11.39
C ALA A 238 13.71 11.08 -11.20
N ASP A 239 13.40 11.96 -10.24
CA ASP A 239 14.22 13.14 -9.91
C ASP A 239 15.58 12.71 -9.32
N PHE A 240 15.60 11.65 -8.51
CA PHE A 240 16.85 11.08 -7.97
C PHE A 240 17.73 10.45 -9.06
N GLU A 241 17.13 9.67 -9.96
CA GLU A 241 17.82 9.09 -11.12
C GLU A 241 18.37 10.18 -12.05
N ALA A 242 17.61 11.25 -12.28
CA ALA A 242 18.05 12.40 -13.06
C ALA A 242 19.22 13.13 -12.40
N ALA A 243 19.18 13.38 -11.09
CA ALA A 243 20.27 14.03 -10.35
C ALA A 243 21.56 13.17 -10.33
N ALA A 244 21.42 11.85 -10.22
CA ALA A 244 22.55 10.92 -10.30
C ALA A 244 23.20 10.94 -11.70
N LEU A 245 22.37 10.95 -12.75
CA LEU A 245 22.84 11.05 -14.13
C LEU A 245 23.54 12.39 -14.38
N GLU A 246 22.98 13.50 -13.92
CA GLU A 246 23.58 14.83 -14.05
C GLU A 246 24.98 14.89 -13.41
N LYS A 247 25.14 14.31 -12.22
CA LYS A 247 26.44 14.21 -11.54
C LYS A 247 27.46 13.40 -12.36
N SER A 248 27.02 12.30 -12.98
CA SER A 248 27.88 11.47 -13.82
C SER A 248 28.33 12.21 -15.11
N VAL A 249 27.42 12.96 -15.74
CA VAL A 249 27.70 13.75 -16.95
C VAL A 249 28.68 14.88 -16.62
N ALA A 250 28.48 15.58 -15.49
CA ALA A 250 29.39 16.61 -15.03
C ALA A 250 30.80 16.07 -14.75
N ALA A 251 30.91 14.87 -14.17
CA ALA A 251 32.20 14.20 -13.94
C ALA A 251 32.90 13.83 -15.26
N CYS A 252 32.17 13.29 -16.24
CA CYS A 252 32.70 12.98 -17.58
C CYS A 252 33.17 14.23 -18.31
N LEU A 253 32.38 15.31 -18.31
CA LEU A 253 32.75 16.60 -18.90
C LEU A 253 34.03 17.16 -18.27
N LYS A 254 34.21 17.00 -16.96
CA LYS A 254 35.45 17.41 -16.28
C LYS A 254 36.65 16.59 -16.77
N GLN A 255 36.50 15.27 -16.92
CA GLN A 255 37.57 14.42 -17.46
C GLN A 255 37.93 14.77 -18.91
N VAL A 256 36.93 15.01 -19.76
CA VAL A 256 37.15 15.43 -21.14
C VAL A 256 37.93 16.74 -21.22
N LYS A 257 37.61 17.74 -20.37
CA LYS A 257 38.34 19.01 -20.32
C LYS A 257 39.80 18.84 -19.89
N VAL A 258 40.08 17.93 -18.95
CA VAL A 258 41.46 17.62 -18.53
C VAL A 258 42.22 16.97 -19.69
N MET A 259 41.61 15.99 -20.36
CA MET A 259 42.21 15.33 -21.52
C MET A 259 42.45 16.30 -22.68
N GLU A 260 41.54 17.24 -22.93
CA GLU A 260 41.72 18.28 -23.94
C GLU A 260 42.90 19.22 -23.61
N ALA A 261 43.06 19.60 -22.34
CA ALA A 261 44.18 20.42 -21.89
C ALA A 261 45.53 19.70 -22.07
N GLU A 262 45.61 18.42 -21.71
CA GLU A 262 46.80 17.59 -21.94
C GLU A 262 47.10 17.43 -23.45
N LEU A 263 46.07 17.24 -24.28
CA LEU A 263 46.22 17.19 -25.74
C LEU A 263 46.72 18.53 -26.32
N MET A 264 46.23 19.67 -25.83
CA MET A 264 46.74 20.98 -26.24
C MET A 264 48.20 21.17 -25.82
N GLU A 265 48.57 20.75 -24.62
CA GLU A 265 49.95 20.83 -24.13
C GLU A 265 50.90 19.97 -24.97
N THR A 266 50.54 18.72 -25.24
CA THR A 266 51.34 17.83 -26.11
C THR A 266 51.44 18.33 -27.55
N SER A 267 50.38 18.96 -28.07
CA SER A 267 50.40 19.61 -29.39
C SER A 267 51.37 20.79 -29.43
N ARG A 268 51.33 21.69 -28.44
CA ARG A 268 52.28 22.81 -28.30
C ARG A 268 53.72 22.30 -28.20
N LEU A 269 53.96 21.30 -27.36
CA LEU A 269 55.29 20.73 -27.17
C LEU A 269 55.84 20.14 -28.48
N ARG A 270 54.99 19.48 -29.27
CA ARG A 270 55.38 18.93 -30.58
C ARG A 270 55.67 20.01 -31.61
N HIS A 271 54.90 21.09 -31.60
CA HIS A 271 55.12 22.26 -32.45
C HIS A 271 56.46 22.93 -32.14
N ASP A 272 56.75 23.19 -30.87
CA ASP A 272 57.99 23.83 -30.45
C ASP A 272 59.21 22.95 -30.79
N LEU A 273 59.09 21.64 -30.61
CA LEU A 273 60.13 20.69 -30.97
C LEU A 273 60.39 20.66 -32.48
N ARG A 274 59.33 20.72 -33.30
CA ARG A 274 59.46 20.88 -34.76
C ARG A 274 60.17 22.19 -35.12
N ASN A 275 59.88 23.27 -34.40
CA ASN A 275 60.50 24.57 -34.63
C ASN A 275 62.00 24.56 -34.28
N HIS A 276 62.36 23.98 -33.13
CA HIS A 276 63.77 23.78 -32.74
C HIS A 276 64.55 22.94 -33.76
N VAL A 277 63.94 21.87 -34.27
CA VAL A 277 64.53 21.05 -35.34
C VAL A 277 64.73 21.85 -36.62
N GLN A 278 63.75 22.66 -37.03
CA GLN A 278 63.87 23.52 -38.21
C GLN A 278 64.98 24.57 -38.06
N VAL A 279 65.08 25.24 -36.91
CA VAL A 279 66.14 26.24 -36.64
C VAL A 279 67.53 25.59 -36.67
N ALA A 280 67.69 24.42 -36.02
CA ALA A 280 68.96 23.70 -36.03
C ALA A 280 69.36 23.23 -37.46
N GLN A 281 68.39 22.77 -38.25
CA GLN A 281 68.60 22.41 -39.66
C GLN A 281 69.01 23.63 -40.49
N LEU A 282 68.39 24.79 -40.28
CA LEU A 282 68.68 26.00 -41.03
C LEU A 282 70.09 26.54 -40.71
N LEU A 283 70.52 26.49 -39.44
CA LEU A 283 71.89 26.80 -39.01
C LEU A 283 72.92 25.83 -39.59
N ALA A 284 72.59 24.53 -39.66
CA ALA A 284 73.45 23.51 -40.26
C ALA A 284 73.60 23.71 -41.79
N VAL A 285 72.51 24.04 -42.49
CA VAL A 285 72.51 24.33 -43.93
C VAL A 285 73.34 25.59 -44.26
N GLN A 286 73.36 26.58 -43.36
CA GLN A 286 74.21 27.77 -43.48
C GLN A 286 75.69 27.51 -43.13
N GLY A 287 76.08 26.26 -42.83
CA GLY A 287 77.45 25.88 -42.50
C GLY A 287 77.90 26.26 -41.09
N GLN A 288 76.99 26.79 -40.26
CA GLN A 288 77.27 27.25 -38.89
C GLN A 288 77.08 26.11 -37.88
N TYR A 289 77.87 25.05 -38.04
CA TYR A 289 77.74 23.81 -37.26
C TYR A 289 78.03 23.96 -35.76
N GLU A 290 78.90 24.90 -35.38
CA GLU A 290 79.17 25.26 -33.98
C GLU A 290 77.96 25.97 -33.34
N ALA A 291 77.34 26.91 -34.05
CA ALA A 291 76.14 27.61 -33.59
C ALA A 291 74.91 26.69 -33.49
N ALA A 292 74.74 25.77 -34.45
CA ALA A 292 73.71 24.74 -34.38
C ALA A 292 73.88 23.81 -33.17
N ARG A 293 75.13 23.44 -32.84
CA ARG A 293 75.45 22.62 -31.66
C ARG A 293 75.21 23.37 -30.35
N ALA A 294 75.63 24.62 -30.26
CA ALA A 294 75.38 25.46 -29.09
C ALA A 294 73.86 25.68 -28.86
N TYR A 295 73.10 25.94 -29.92
CA TYR A 295 71.65 26.13 -29.85
C TYR A 295 70.91 24.87 -29.37
N LEU A 296 71.29 23.68 -29.85
CA LEU A 296 70.70 22.42 -29.38
C LEU A 296 71.08 22.11 -27.94
N ALA A 297 72.31 22.44 -27.52
CA ALA A 297 72.75 22.27 -26.14
C ALA A 297 71.95 23.18 -25.18
N GLU A 298 71.72 24.44 -25.55
CA GLU A 298 70.91 25.39 -24.78
C GLU A 298 69.43 24.98 -24.74
N ALA A 299 68.85 24.57 -25.88
CA ALA A 299 67.48 24.08 -25.94
C ALA A 299 67.27 22.78 -25.13
N SER A 300 68.31 21.95 -24.99
CA SER A 300 68.25 20.74 -24.15
C SER A 300 68.28 21.03 -22.65
N LEU A 301 69.04 22.05 -22.22
CA LEU A 301 69.12 22.48 -20.82
C LEU A 301 67.81 23.08 -20.30
N VAL A 302 67.11 23.88 -21.13
CA VAL A 302 65.82 24.48 -20.77
C VAL A 302 64.73 23.41 -20.54
N ARG A 303 64.88 22.22 -21.12
CA ARG A 303 63.95 21.09 -20.99
C ARG A 303 64.10 20.30 -19.68
N GLU A 304 65.26 20.37 -19.02
CA GLU A 304 65.52 19.68 -17.74
C GLU A 304 65.11 20.50 -16.51
N THR A 305 64.91 21.81 -16.68
CA THR A 305 64.59 22.75 -15.58
C THR A 305 63.11 23.14 -15.47
N ARG A 306 62.22 22.58 -16.30
CA ARG A 306 60.79 22.93 -16.38
C ARG A 306 59.92 21.73 -16.08
#